data_AF-A0A519R935-F1
#
_entry.id   AF-A0A519R935-F1
#
_cell.length_a   1.000
_cell.length_b   1.000
_cell.length_c   1.000
_cell.angle_alpha   90.00
_cell.angle_beta   90.00
_cell.angle_gamma   90.00
#
_symmetry.space_group_name_H-M   'P 1'
#
loop_
_entity.id
_entity.type
_entity.pdbx_description
1 polymer ?
#
loop_
_entity_poly.entity_id
_entity_poly.type
_entity_poly.pdbx_seq_one_letter_code
_entity_poly.pdbx_strand_id
1 'polypeptide(L)'
;MEPDSKLKIGDPFYSYAPDLGKITSIIDVDGQKYALGPYSDILYTYAYDSEKRVIENLFYIHGAKGAEVFYYDYSSPNKIIQKYEHIGFRDQTRTFPYDLDEYGIIIRKEYVYGDFILNHEDYGDPNKVMIVDGNLIKRFTTTSEFDLTRPNLPNPLPFFGKTDRNLIQKETNSSDGGIIEYRYAFDSNGKVIRRIAIYSIRGGKNVIVTDYGYDCQ
;
A
#
# COMPACT_ATOMS: atom_id res chain seq x y z
N MET A 1 -17.96 -2.48 7.37
CA MET A 1 -19.25 -3.10 7.64
C MET A 1 -19.06 -4.13 8.72
N GLU A 2 -20.04 -4.26 9.61
CA GLU A 2 -19.97 -5.18 10.74
C GLU A 2 -19.66 -6.61 10.28
N PRO A 3 -18.76 -7.32 10.98
CA PRO A 3 -18.54 -8.75 10.77
C PRO A 3 -19.86 -9.52 10.87
N ASP A 4 -20.03 -10.56 10.05
CA ASP A 4 -21.20 -11.46 10.05
C ASP A 4 -22.54 -10.78 9.74
N SER A 5 -22.51 -9.62 9.09
CA SER A 5 -23.70 -9.01 8.52
C SER A 5 -24.42 -9.97 7.54
N LYS A 6 -25.75 -9.91 7.46
CA LYS A 6 -26.58 -10.73 6.55
C LYS A 6 -26.40 -10.36 5.06
N LEU A 7 -25.32 -9.68 4.72
CA LEU A 7 -25.05 -9.12 3.41
C LEU A 7 -24.64 -10.21 2.41
N LYS A 8 -25.00 -9.97 1.15
CA LYS A 8 -24.77 -10.87 0.03
C LYS A 8 -24.02 -10.16 -1.09
N ILE A 9 -23.30 -10.94 -1.90
CA ILE A 9 -22.73 -10.44 -3.16
C ILE A 9 -23.85 -9.80 -3.98
N GLY A 10 -23.60 -8.59 -4.48
CA GLY A 10 -24.56 -7.78 -5.21
C GLY A 10 -25.36 -6.78 -4.38
N ASP A 11 -25.36 -6.89 -3.05
CA ASP A 11 -25.97 -5.88 -2.17
C ASP A 11 -25.16 -4.56 -2.24
N PRO A 12 -25.77 -3.40 -1.95
CA PRO A 12 -25.04 -2.14 -1.84
C PRO A 12 -23.92 -2.21 -0.80
N PHE A 13 -22.73 -1.74 -1.16
CA PHE A 13 -21.61 -1.64 -0.23
C PHE A 13 -21.78 -0.39 0.64
N TYR A 14 -22.32 -0.55 1.85
CA TYR A 14 -22.47 0.57 2.80
C TYR A 14 -21.12 0.92 3.45
N SER A 15 -20.34 1.73 2.74
CA SER A 15 -19.33 2.62 3.34
C SER A 15 -19.90 4.04 3.43
N TYR A 16 -19.10 5.04 3.84
CA TYR A 16 -19.54 6.43 4.01
C TYR A 16 -20.17 7.08 2.76
N ALA A 17 -20.11 6.43 1.58
CA ALA A 17 -20.83 6.81 0.38
C ALA A 17 -21.58 5.60 -0.22
N PRO A 18 -22.91 5.53 -0.06
CA PRO A 18 -23.74 4.38 -0.46
C PRO A 18 -23.85 4.18 -1.98
N ASP A 19 -23.43 5.16 -2.78
CA ASP A 19 -23.42 5.10 -4.26
C ASP A 19 -22.15 4.45 -4.83
N LEU A 20 -21.18 4.07 -3.99
CA LEU A 20 -19.85 3.65 -4.46
C LEU A 20 -19.82 2.29 -5.17
N GLY A 21 -20.83 1.43 -4.98
CA GLY A 21 -20.97 0.19 -5.73
C GLY A 21 -21.51 -0.98 -4.91
N LYS A 22 -21.34 -2.19 -5.42
CA LYS A 22 -21.91 -3.43 -4.86
C LYS A 22 -20.85 -4.27 -4.17
N ILE A 23 -21.26 -5.08 -3.21
CA ILE A 23 -20.43 -6.14 -2.64
C ILE A 23 -20.02 -7.09 -3.77
N THR A 24 -18.71 -7.25 -3.97
CA THR A 24 -18.11 -8.11 -5.02
C THR A 24 -17.70 -9.47 -4.47
N SER A 25 -17.33 -9.54 -3.19
CA SER A 25 -16.84 -10.76 -2.57
C SER A 25 -17.14 -10.77 -1.06
N ILE A 26 -17.08 -11.96 -0.46
CA ILE A 26 -17.15 -12.16 0.98
C ILE A 26 -15.98 -13.06 1.37
N ILE A 27 -15.20 -12.61 2.34
CA ILE A 27 -14.04 -13.36 2.85
C ILE A 27 -14.28 -13.77 4.30
N ASP A 28 -13.60 -14.84 4.72
CA ASP A 28 -13.50 -15.25 6.12
C ASP A 28 -12.13 -14.82 6.65
N VAL A 29 -12.11 -14.10 7.77
CA VAL A 29 -10.90 -13.69 8.47
C VAL A 29 -11.10 -14.01 9.95
N ASP A 30 -10.29 -14.94 10.46
CA ASP A 30 -10.34 -15.42 11.85
C ASP A 30 -11.74 -15.90 12.27
N GLY A 31 -12.49 -16.55 11.35
CA GLY A 31 -13.83 -17.07 11.60
C GLY A 31 -14.96 -16.03 11.49
N GLN A 32 -14.63 -14.80 11.10
CA GLN A 32 -15.57 -13.71 10.90
C GLN A 32 -15.71 -13.38 9.42
N LYS A 33 -16.94 -13.20 8.94
CA LYS A 33 -17.21 -12.87 7.54
C LYS A 33 -17.20 -11.37 7.29
N TYR A 34 -16.45 -10.96 6.27
CA TYR A 34 -16.34 -9.57 5.84
C TYR A 34 -16.76 -9.43 4.38
N ALA A 35 -17.64 -8.48 4.11
CA ALA A 35 -18.00 -8.09 2.75
C ALA A 35 -16.91 -7.19 2.16
N LEU A 36 -16.50 -7.49 0.93
CA LEU A 36 -15.66 -6.65 0.09
C LEU A 36 -16.49 -6.02 -1.01
N GLY A 37 -16.20 -4.78 -1.32
CA GLY A 37 -16.74 -4.02 -2.44
C GLY A 37 -15.71 -3.03 -2.96
N PRO A 38 -16.18 -1.94 -3.60
CA PRO A 38 -15.32 -0.95 -4.24
C PRO A 38 -14.30 -0.42 -3.23
N TYR A 39 -13.02 -0.36 -3.62
CA TYR A 39 -11.89 0.10 -2.80
C TYR A 39 -11.38 -0.83 -1.69
N SER A 40 -12.04 -1.96 -1.45
CA SER A 40 -11.62 -2.93 -0.42
C SER A 40 -10.96 -4.20 -0.99
N ASP A 41 -10.91 -4.33 -2.31
CA ASP A 41 -10.31 -5.46 -3.00
C ASP A 41 -9.33 -4.93 -4.05
N ILE A 42 -8.04 -4.97 -3.71
CA ILE A 42 -6.95 -4.32 -4.42
C ILE A 42 -5.98 -5.38 -4.93
N LEU A 43 -5.49 -5.20 -6.15
CA LEU A 43 -4.40 -5.97 -6.73
C LEU A 43 -3.24 -5.03 -7.07
N TYR A 44 -2.04 -5.38 -6.60
CA TYR A 44 -0.79 -4.85 -7.12
C TYR A 44 -0.05 -5.94 -7.89
N THR A 45 0.39 -5.65 -9.10
CA THR A 45 1.35 -6.52 -9.80
C THR A 45 2.59 -5.74 -10.19
N TYR A 46 3.72 -6.45 -10.18
CA TYR A 46 5.02 -5.88 -10.51
C TYR A 46 5.72 -6.75 -11.53
N ALA A 47 6.21 -6.14 -12.61
CA ALA A 47 7.10 -6.77 -13.57
C ALA A 47 8.52 -6.24 -13.39
N TYR A 48 9.50 -7.13 -13.53
CA TYR A 48 10.92 -6.85 -13.28
C TYR A 48 11.77 -7.11 -14.53
N ASP A 49 12.82 -6.33 -14.73
CA ASP A 49 13.85 -6.61 -15.73
C ASP A 49 14.88 -7.65 -15.25
N SER A 50 15.86 -7.96 -16.09
CA SER A 50 16.93 -8.93 -15.81
C SER A 50 17.87 -8.51 -14.66
N GLU A 51 17.93 -7.22 -14.34
CA GLU A 51 18.65 -6.66 -13.20
C GLU A 51 17.79 -6.62 -11.92
N LYS A 52 16.57 -7.17 -11.99
CA LYS A 52 15.56 -7.19 -10.92
C LYS A 52 15.07 -5.80 -10.52
N ARG A 53 15.10 -4.84 -11.43
CA ARG A 53 14.47 -3.52 -11.26
C ARG A 53 13.03 -3.59 -11.74
N VAL A 54 12.12 -2.92 -11.04
CA VAL A 54 10.72 -2.84 -11.49
C VAL A 54 10.63 -2.01 -12.76
N ILE A 55 10.00 -2.54 -13.79
CA ILE A 55 9.76 -1.84 -15.07
C ILE A 55 8.28 -1.52 -15.28
N GLU A 56 7.40 -2.23 -14.58
CA GLU A 56 5.96 -2.01 -14.61
C GLU A 56 5.36 -2.27 -13.22
N ASN A 57 4.44 -1.42 -12.82
CA ASN A 57 3.59 -1.56 -11.64
C ASN A 57 2.15 -1.31 -12.05
N LEU A 58 1.27 -2.30 -11.86
CA LEU A 58 -0.16 -2.17 -12.07
C LEU A 58 -0.86 -2.14 -10.71
N PHE A 59 -1.66 -1.11 -10.51
CA PHE A 59 -2.60 -0.98 -9.41
C PHE A 59 -4.02 -1.10 -9.93
N TYR A 60 -4.76 -2.07 -9.41
CA TYR A 60 -6.12 -2.34 -9.80
C TYR A 60 -7.01 -2.46 -8.58
N ILE A 61 -8.19 -1.87 -8.65
CA ILE A 61 -9.24 -2.03 -7.66
C ILE A 61 -10.34 -2.86 -8.32
N HIS A 62 -10.65 -4.02 -7.76
CA HIS A 62 -11.71 -4.88 -8.28
C HIS A 62 -13.05 -4.13 -8.29
N GLY A 63 -13.67 -4.09 -9.48
CA GLY A 63 -14.93 -3.37 -9.71
C GLY A 63 -14.78 -1.88 -10.05
N ALA A 64 -13.57 -1.31 -10.01
CA ALA A 64 -13.33 0.03 -10.54
C ALA A 64 -13.29 0.03 -12.08
N LYS A 65 -13.63 1.17 -12.68
CA LYS A 65 -13.49 1.36 -14.13
C LYS A 65 -12.02 1.59 -14.48
N GLY A 66 -11.32 0.50 -14.77
CA GLY A 66 -9.94 0.56 -15.24
C GLY A 66 -8.89 0.24 -14.19
N ALA A 67 -7.64 0.58 -14.48
CA ALA A 67 -6.48 0.35 -13.63
C ALA A 67 -5.44 1.47 -13.85
N GLU A 68 -4.59 1.68 -12.86
CA GLU A 68 -3.43 2.55 -12.96
C GLU A 68 -2.20 1.70 -13.30
N VAL A 69 -1.42 2.13 -14.30
CA VAL A 69 -0.20 1.45 -14.71
C VAL A 69 0.94 2.45 -14.71
N PHE A 70 2.04 2.10 -14.07
CA PHE A 70 3.26 2.87 -14.02
C PHE A 70 4.38 2.10 -14.70
N TYR A 71 5.02 2.70 -15.68
CA TYR A 71 6.20 2.16 -16.35
C TYR A 71 7.43 2.95 -15.90
N TYR A 72 8.57 2.27 -15.80
CA TYR A 72 9.82 2.86 -15.33
C TYR A 72 10.93 2.60 -16.34
N ASP A 73 11.50 3.67 -16.89
CA ASP A 73 12.63 3.62 -17.80
C ASP A 73 13.92 4.08 -17.09
N TYR A 74 14.95 3.23 -17.18
CA TYR A 74 16.29 3.39 -16.60
C TYR A 74 17.37 3.63 -17.67
N SER A 75 16.98 3.98 -18.89
CA SER A 75 17.88 4.18 -20.04
C SER A 75 18.91 5.30 -19.83
N SER A 76 18.68 6.20 -18.88
CA SER A 76 19.54 7.35 -18.58
C SER A 76 20.24 7.18 -17.23
N PRO A 77 21.58 7.35 -17.15
CA PRO A 77 22.31 7.32 -15.88
C PRO A 77 21.75 8.32 -14.87
N ASN A 78 21.62 7.90 -13.60
CA ASN A 78 21.12 8.71 -12.48
C ASN A 78 19.75 9.35 -12.73
N LYS A 79 18.90 8.72 -13.56
CA LYS A 79 17.54 9.18 -13.83
C LYS A 79 16.57 8.02 -13.94
N ILE A 80 15.32 8.29 -13.56
CA ILE A 80 14.17 7.42 -13.85
C ILE A 80 13.14 8.25 -14.57
N ILE A 81 12.63 7.73 -15.68
CA ILE A 81 11.44 8.28 -16.32
C ILE A 81 10.26 7.39 -15.95
N GLN A 82 9.37 7.90 -15.11
CA GLN A 82 8.11 7.23 -14.80
C GLN A 82 7.05 7.67 -15.81
N LYS A 83 6.36 6.72 -16.42
CA LYS A 83 5.17 6.97 -17.24
C LYS A 83 3.95 6.39 -16.54
N TYR A 84 2.97 7.23 -16.26
CA TYR A 84 1.66 6.84 -15.74
C TYR A 84 0.65 6.73 -16.88
N GLU A 85 -0.11 5.65 -16.90
CA GLU A 85 -1.26 5.44 -17.78
C GLU A 85 -2.47 4.95 -16.96
N HIS A 86 -3.66 5.46 -17.28
CA HIS A 86 -4.90 4.90 -16.76
C HIS A 86 -5.59 4.04 -17.83
N ILE A 87 -5.65 2.73 -17.61
CA ILE A 87 -6.45 1.81 -18.42
C ILE A 87 -7.91 2.23 -18.25
N GLY A 88 -8.60 2.65 -19.32
CA GLY A 88 -10.00 3.12 -19.26
C GLY A 88 -10.17 4.65 -19.31
N PHE A 89 -9.10 5.42 -19.08
CA PHE A 89 -9.05 6.88 -19.24
C PHE A 89 -7.70 7.27 -19.87
N ARG A 90 -7.51 6.92 -21.15
CA ARG A 90 -6.22 7.04 -21.84
C ARG A 90 -5.69 8.48 -21.94
N ASP A 91 -6.59 9.45 -21.86
CA ASP A 91 -6.29 10.88 -21.84
C ASP A 91 -5.57 11.34 -20.55
N GLN A 92 -5.51 10.49 -19.53
CA GLN A 92 -4.82 10.78 -18.26
C GLN A 92 -3.34 10.38 -18.24
N THR A 93 -2.74 10.08 -19.40
CA THR A 93 -1.33 9.68 -19.47
C THR A 93 -0.40 10.83 -19.07
N ARG A 94 0.59 10.54 -18.20
CA ARG A 94 1.57 11.53 -17.71
C ARG A 94 2.97 10.92 -17.66
N THR A 95 3.98 11.77 -17.75
CA THR A 95 5.38 11.35 -17.61
C THR A 95 6.07 12.25 -16.59
N PHE A 96 6.82 11.63 -15.70
CA PHE A 96 7.54 12.28 -14.60
C PHE A 96 9.02 11.92 -14.68
N PRO A 97 9.92 12.88 -14.98
CA PRO A 97 11.35 12.66 -14.84
C PRO A 97 11.76 12.81 -13.37
N TYR A 98 12.59 11.90 -12.89
CA TYR A 98 13.23 11.97 -11.58
C TYR A 98 14.75 11.90 -11.73
N ASP A 99 15.44 12.85 -11.11
CA ASP A 99 16.89 12.77 -10.92
C ASP A 99 17.19 11.94 -9.66
N LEU A 100 18.22 11.11 -9.73
CA LEU A 100 18.66 10.23 -8.65
C LEU A 100 19.98 10.73 -8.03
N ASP A 101 20.14 10.49 -6.73
CA ASP A 101 21.42 10.68 -6.04
C ASP A 101 22.40 9.53 -6.30
N GLU A 102 23.57 9.59 -5.67
CA GLU A 102 24.62 8.57 -5.75
C GLU A 102 24.23 7.19 -5.20
N TYR A 103 23.12 7.09 -4.47
CA TYR A 103 22.57 5.85 -3.93
C TYR A 103 21.38 5.32 -4.76
N GLY A 104 21.02 6.00 -5.85
CA GLY A 104 19.88 5.64 -6.70
C GLY A 104 18.52 6.03 -6.10
N ILE A 105 18.49 6.99 -5.17
CA ILE A 105 17.27 7.50 -4.56
C ILE A 105 16.84 8.79 -5.26
N ILE A 106 15.53 8.97 -5.48
CA ILE A 106 14.99 10.21 -6.05
C ILE A 106 15.38 11.38 -5.16
N ILE A 107 16.07 12.37 -5.75
CA ILE A 107 16.48 13.57 -5.04
C ILE A 107 15.22 14.34 -4.63
N ARG A 108 14.99 14.42 -3.32
CA ARG A 108 13.92 15.22 -2.70
C ARG A 108 14.55 16.23 -1.74
N LYS A 109 13.83 17.31 -1.42
CA LYS A 109 14.26 18.22 -0.35
C LYS A 109 14.02 17.55 1.01
N GLU A 110 15.09 17.06 1.64
CA GLU A 110 15.04 16.50 3.00
C GLU A 110 15.49 17.52 4.04
N TYR A 111 14.85 17.52 5.23
CA TYR A 111 15.33 18.24 6.41
C TYR A 111 15.54 17.24 7.56
N VAL A 112 16.72 17.28 8.19
CA VAL A 112 17.03 16.45 9.37
C VAL A 112 16.84 17.28 10.64
N TYR A 113 16.10 16.77 11.64
CA TYR A 113 15.94 17.42 12.94
C TYR A 113 16.17 16.41 14.08
N GLY A 114 17.37 16.43 14.69
CA GLY A 114 17.74 15.48 15.75
C GLY A 114 17.71 14.03 15.25
N ASP A 115 17.08 13.13 16.02
CA ASP A 115 16.91 11.70 15.66
C ASP A 115 15.72 11.43 14.71
N PHE A 116 15.08 12.47 14.17
CA PHE A 116 13.90 12.36 13.31
C PHE A 116 14.24 12.78 11.87
N ILE A 117 13.77 11.99 10.89
CA ILE A 117 13.80 12.35 9.46
C ILE A 117 12.47 13.03 9.10
N LEU A 118 12.51 14.30 8.70
CA LEU A 118 11.32 14.97 8.17
C LEU A 118 11.25 14.72 6.65
N ASN A 119 10.27 13.93 6.23
CA ASN A 119 9.92 13.77 4.82
C ASN A 119 8.79 14.78 4.52
N HIS A 120 9.00 15.75 3.62
CA HIS A 120 7.99 16.77 3.32
C HIS A 120 7.54 16.76 1.86
N GLU A 121 6.28 17.17 1.70
CA GLU A 121 5.53 17.61 0.50
C GLU A 121 4.48 16.65 -0.06
N ASP A 122 3.63 16.11 0.82
CA ASP A 122 2.20 16.05 0.54
C ASP A 122 1.44 16.63 1.75
N TYR A 123 0.83 17.81 1.57
CA TYR A 123 -0.04 18.51 2.54
C TYR A 123 0.59 18.96 3.89
N GLY A 124 1.51 19.93 3.82
CA GLY A 124 1.57 21.05 4.78
C GLY A 124 1.92 20.81 6.26
N ASP A 125 2.14 19.58 6.72
CA ASP A 125 2.45 19.30 8.13
C ASP A 125 3.71 18.44 8.28
N PRO A 126 4.76 18.89 9.00
CA PRO A 126 5.99 18.11 9.16
C PRO A 126 5.74 16.81 9.94
N ASN A 127 5.83 15.69 9.23
CA ASN A 127 5.67 14.33 9.76
C ASN A 127 6.85 13.98 10.68
N LYS A 128 6.70 14.10 12.00
CA LYS A 128 7.68 13.55 12.95
C LYS A 128 7.63 12.02 12.91
N VAL A 129 8.74 11.38 12.54
CA VAL A 129 8.86 9.91 12.47
C VAL A 129 9.98 9.37 13.36
N MET A 130 9.72 8.29 14.08
CA MET A 130 10.72 7.56 14.86
C MET A 130 10.99 6.21 14.20
N ILE A 131 12.26 5.93 13.93
CA ILE A 131 12.70 4.67 13.35
C ILE A 131 13.57 3.94 14.38
N VAL A 132 13.26 2.67 14.65
CA VAL A 132 14.04 1.79 15.53
C VAL A 132 14.31 0.49 14.79
N ASP A 133 15.58 0.08 14.72
CA ASP A 133 16.03 -1.15 14.04
C ASP A 133 15.58 -1.29 12.57
N GLY A 134 15.36 -0.16 11.89
CA GLY A 134 14.88 -0.10 10.50
C GLY A 134 13.37 -0.19 10.34
N ASN A 135 12.59 -0.08 11.42
CA ASN A 135 11.13 -0.02 11.40
C ASN A 135 10.62 1.34 11.88
N LEU A 136 9.62 1.91 11.21
CA LEU A 136 8.94 3.14 11.59
C LEU A 136 7.95 2.84 12.73
N ILE A 137 8.38 3.02 13.97
CA ILE A 137 7.57 2.70 15.16
C ILE A 137 6.55 3.80 15.48
N LYS A 138 6.81 5.05 15.05
CA LYS A 138 5.89 6.17 15.32
C LYS A 138 5.87 7.18 14.17
N ARG A 139 4.68 7.63 13.79
CA ARG A 139 4.42 8.75 12.86
C ARG A 139 3.24 9.56 13.36
N PHE A 140 3.46 10.82 13.75
CA PHE A 140 2.47 11.65 14.47
C PHE A 140 1.84 10.92 15.67
N THR A 141 0.52 10.70 15.60
CA THR A 141 -0.34 10.05 16.59
C THR A 141 -0.47 8.55 16.32
N THR A 142 0.22 8.03 15.32
CA THR A 142 0.19 6.61 14.98
C THR A 142 1.42 5.90 15.55
N THR A 143 1.18 4.80 16.26
CA THR A 143 2.21 3.85 16.69
C THR A 143 2.05 2.53 15.97
N SER A 144 3.16 1.92 15.59
CA SER A 144 3.20 0.70 14.79
C SER A 144 3.90 -0.44 15.53
N GLU A 145 3.30 -1.63 15.46
CA GLU A 145 3.81 -2.89 16.02
C GLU A 145 4.20 -3.83 14.86
N PHE A 146 5.30 -4.57 15.00
CA PHE A 146 5.90 -5.34 13.90
C PHE A 146 6.18 -6.80 14.30
N ASP A 147 6.07 -7.71 13.34
CA ASP A 147 6.58 -9.08 13.44
C ASP A 147 8.10 -9.09 13.22
N LEU A 148 8.87 -9.05 14.29
CA LEU A 148 10.33 -9.02 14.22
C LEU A 148 10.94 -10.31 13.63
N THR A 149 10.16 -11.39 13.54
CA THR A 149 10.63 -12.69 13.00
C THR A 149 10.48 -12.79 11.48
N ARG A 150 9.73 -11.87 10.86
CA ARG A 150 9.45 -11.90 9.42
C ARG A 150 9.95 -10.62 8.72
N PRO A 151 10.68 -10.75 7.59
CA PRO A 151 11.03 -9.59 6.78
C PRO A 151 9.77 -8.98 6.17
N ASN A 152 9.79 -7.67 5.93
CA ASN A 152 8.71 -6.97 5.23
C ASN A 152 8.55 -7.46 3.78
N LEU A 153 7.46 -7.01 3.14
CA LEU A 153 7.29 -7.06 1.70
C LEU A 153 8.56 -6.52 1.01
N PRO A 154 9.06 -7.16 -0.06
CA PRO A 154 10.09 -6.56 -0.90
C PRO A 154 9.65 -5.15 -1.31
N ASN A 155 10.52 -4.16 -1.20
CA ASN A 155 10.23 -2.82 -1.70
C ASN A 155 10.36 -2.82 -3.23
N PRO A 156 9.25 -2.81 -3.99
CA PRO A 156 9.33 -2.86 -5.44
C PRO A 156 9.90 -1.55 -6.02
N LEU A 157 9.84 -0.45 -5.27
CA LEU A 157 10.19 0.89 -5.72
C LEU A 157 11.27 1.50 -4.80
N PRO A 158 12.48 0.91 -4.76
CA PRO A 158 13.54 1.31 -3.81
C PRO A 158 14.01 2.75 -3.98
N PHE A 159 13.84 3.33 -5.17
CA PHE A 159 14.17 4.71 -5.48
C PHE A 159 13.28 5.74 -4.76
N PHE A 160 12.14 5.33 -4.17
CA PHE A 160 11.35 6.18 -3.27
C PHE A 160 11.81 6.13 -1.80
N GLY A 161 12.93 5.46 -1.53
CA GLY A 161 13.47 5.29 -0.19
C GLY A 161 13.21 3.90 0.38
N LYS A 162 13.64 3.67 1.61
CA LYS A 162 13.52 2.38 2.29
C LYS A 162 12.13 2.19 2.89
N THR A 163 11.63 0.97 2.84
CA THR A 163 10.45 0.53 3.59
C THR A 163 10.87 -0.02 4.96
N ASP A 164 9.89 -0.28 5.82
CA ASP A 164 10.15 -0.99 7.08
C ASP A 164 10.85 -2.31 6.85
N ARG A 165 11.70 -2.71 7.80
CA ARG A 165 12.46 -3.97 7.75
C ARG A 165 11.55 -5.18 7.97
N ASN A 166 10.55 -5.05 8.82
CA ASN A 166 9.68 -6.14 9.27
C ASN A 166 8.22 -5.93 8.83
N LEU A 167 7.43 -7.00 8.83
CA LEU A 167 5.99 -6.89 8.56
C LEU A 167 5.30 -6.16 9.71
N ILE A 168 4.55 -5.13 9.38
CA ILE A 168 3.67 -4.45 10.33
C ILE A 168 2.52 -5.38 10.74
N GLN A 169 2.25 -5.51 12.03
CA GLN A 169 1.12 -6.31 12.54
C GLN A 169 -0.05 -5.43 12.97
N LYS A 170 0.24 -4.21 13.44
CA LYS A 170 -0.79 -3.32 13.95
C LYS A 170 -0.36 -1.85 13.90
N GLU A 171 -1.32 -0.98 13.59
CA GLU A 171 -1.23 0.46 13.80
C GLU A 171 -2.29 0.91 14.79
N THR A 172 -1.95 1.86 15.66
CA THR A 172 -2.88 2.50 16.59
C THR A 172 -2.78 4.01 16.46
N ASN A 173 -3.88 4.66 16.10
CA ASN A 173 -3.99 6.11 16.05
C ASN A 173 -4.54 6.64 17.38
N SER A 174 -3.70 7.34 18.14
CA SER A 174 -4.08 7.89 19.45
C SER A 174 -5.06 9.06 19.38
N SER A 175 -5.26 9.68 18.21
CA SER A 175 -6.14 10.85 18.05
C SER A 175 -7.62 10.47 18.04
N ASP A 176 -7.97 9.37 17.38
CA ASP A 176 -9.35 8.90 17.22
C ASP A 176 -9.60 7.50 17.80
N GLY A 177 -8.55 6.86 18.32
CA GLY A 177 -8.58 5.49 18.83
C GLY A 177 -8.69 4.43 17.73
N GLY A 178 -8.45 4.80 16.47
CA GLY A 178 -8.48 3.89 15.34
C GLY A 178 -7.37 2.83 15.44
N ILE A 179 -7.71 1.58 15.17
CA ILE A 179 -6.77 0.47 15.14
C ILE A 179 -6.81 -0.15 13.75
N ILE A 180 -5.65 -0.44 13.18
CA ILE A 180 -5.53 -1.24 11.96
C ILE A 180 -4.75 -2.49 12.31
N GLU A 181 -5.35 -3.66 12.14
CA GLU A 181 -4.64 -4.93 12.29
C GLU A 181 -4.34 -5.54 10.93
N TYR A 182 -3.15 -6.13 10.78
CA TYR A 182 -2.73 -6.75 9.53
C TYR A 182 -2.69 -8.27 9.68
N ARG A 183 -3.17 -8.97 8.65
CA ARG A 183 -3.01 -10.41 8.43
C ARG A 183 -2.36 -10.64 7.07
N TYR A 184 -1.57 -11.69 6.95
CA TYR A 184 -0.80 -11.98 5.74
C TYR A 184 -0.96 -13.43 5.33
N ALA A 185 -1.10 -13.67 4.02
CA ALA A 185 -0.94 -14.99 3.43
C ALA A 185 0.36 -15.02 2.60
N PHE A 186 1.00 -16.18 2.59
CA PHE A 186 2.30 -16.40 1.99
C PHE A 186 2.23 -17.51 0.95
N ASP A 187 3.04 -17.41 -0.10
CA ASP A 187 3.28 -18.53 -1.02
C ASP A 187 4.18 -19.61 -0.39
N SER A 188 4.46 -20.66 -1.16
CA SER A 188 5.35 -21.76 -0.74
C SER A 188 6.80 -21.34 -0.48
N ASN A 189 7.21 -20.18 -0.99
CA ASN A 189 8.55 -19.63 -0.82
C ASN A 189 8.62 -18.61 0.35
N GLY A 190 7.52 -18.42 1.07
CA GLY A 190 7.42 -17.46 2.17
C GLY A 190 7.27 -16.02 1.72
N LYS A 191 6.94 -15.76 0.44
CA LYS A 191 6.63 -14.42 -0.07
C LYS A 191 5.19 -14.06 0.25
N VAL A 192 4.95 -12.84 0.71
CA VAL A 192 3.58 -12.35 0.93
C VAL A 192 2.85 -12.27 -0.41
N ILE A 193 1.68 -12.90 -0.51
CA ILE A 193 0.80 -12.85 -1.69
C ILE A 193 -0.52 -12.15 -1.41
N ARG A 194 -0.87 -11.97 -0.13
CA ARG A 194 -2.06 -11.25 0.31
C ARG A 194 -1.81 -10.56 1.64
N ARG A 195 -2.27 -9.33 1.77
CA ARG A 195 -2.40 -8.59 3.03
C ARG A 195 -3.87 -8.24 3.25
N ILE A 196 -4.33 -8.43 4.48
CA ILE A 196 -5.67 -8.05 4.92
C ILE A 196 -5.49 -7.01 6.02
N ALA A 197 -5.97 -5.79 5.81
CA ALA A 197 -5.97 -4.71 6.79
C ALA A 197 -7.37 -4.57 7.39
N ILE A 198 -7.50 -4.76 8.69
CA ILE A 198 -8.75 -4.71 9.45
C ILE A 198 -8.77 -3.40 10.24
N TYR A 199 -9.56 -2.44 9.77
CA TYR A 199 -9.75 -1.14 10.37
C TYR A 199 -10.86 -1.21 11.41
N SER A 200 -10.57 -0.84 12.65
CA SER A 200 -11.52 -0.78 13.77
C SER A 200 -11.59 0.64 14.32
N ILE A 201 -12.76 1.28 14.26
CA ILE A 201 -12.99 2.61 14.82
C ILE A 201 -14.42 2.74 15.36
N ARG A 202 -14.57 3.23 16.59
CA ARG A 202 -15.87 3.48 17.25
C ARG A 202 -16.86 2.29 17.18
N GLY A 203 -16.34 1.07 17.33
CA GLY A 203 -17.12 -0.17 17.30
C GLY A 203 -17.36 -0.73 15.90
N GLY A 204 -17.15 0.04 14.83
CA GLY A 204 -17.25 -0.42 13.45
C GLY A 204 -15.96 -1.04 12.96
N LYS A 205 -16.08 -2.11 12.17
CA LYS A 205 -14.95 -2.71 11.44
C LYS A 205 -15.09 -2.56 9.93
N ASN A 206 -13.97 -2.40 9.23
CA ASN A 206 -13.87 -2.47 7.77
C ASN A 206 -12.62 -3.26 7.41
N VAL A 207 -12.62 -3.89 6.23
CA VAL A 207 -11.47 -4.64 5.74
C VAL A 207 -11.06 -4.15 4.37
N ILE A 208 -9.75 -4.10 4.13
CA ILE A 208 -9.14 -3.94 2.82
C ILE A 208 -8.26 -5.16 2.58
N VAL A 209 -8.47 -5.83 1.45
CA VAL A 209 -7.61 -6.88 0.94
C VAL A 209 -6.71 -6.29 -0.14
N THR A 210 -5.43 -6.62 -0.06
CA THR A 210 -4.43 -6.31 -1.07
C THR A 210 -3.77 -7.62 -1.50
N ASP A 211 -3.97 -8.01 -2.74
CA ASP A 211 -3.27 -9.11 -3.39
C ASP A 211 -2.01 -8.60 -4.10
N TYR A 212 -0.97 -9.43 -4.10
CA TYR A 212 0.31 -9.12 -4.70
C TYR A 212 0.68 -10.17 -5.75
N GLY A 213 0.77 -9.74 -7.01
CA GLY A 213 1.33 -10.51 -8.12
C GLY A 213 2.78 -10.08 -8.40
N TYR A 214 3.61 -11.04 -8.77
CA TYR A 214 5.01 -10.79 -9.06
C TYR A 214 5.43 -11.57 -10.30
N ASP A 215 5.50 -10.89 -11.42
CA ASP A 215 5.81 -11.49 -12.71
C ASP A 215 7.30 -11.23 -13.02
N CYS A 216 8.06 -12.30 -13.20
CA CYS A 216 9.42 -12.21 -13.71
C CYS A 216 9.36 -12.44 -15.22
N GLN A 217 9.87 -11.49 -16.01
CA GLN A 217 10.04 -11.69 -17.46
C GLN A 217 11.38 -12.36 -17.77
#